data_AF-A0AA37TGW6-F1
#
_entry.id   AF-A0AA37TGW6-F1
#
_cell.length_a   1.000
_cell.length_b   1.000
_cell.length_c   1.000
_cell.angle_alpha   90.00
_cell.angle_beta   90.00
_cell.angle_gamma   90.00
#
_symmetry.space_group_name_H-M   'P 1'
#
loop_
_entity.id
_entity.type
_entity.pdbx_description
1 polymer ?
#
loop_
_entity_poly.entity_id
_entity_poly.type
_entity_poly.pdbx_seq_one_letter_code
_entity_poly.pdbx_strand_id
1 'polypeptide(L)'
;MASVTVEKPLDVGGPISRRAAALANVKWFRALASRALREGGPQAELRAANARAAARIIMRQAKRDAIVARMTRAALEAQIQA
;
A
#
# COMPACT_ATOMS: atom_id res chain seq x y z
N MET A 1 -7.15 -22.17 17.28
CA MET A 1 -7.81 -21.69 16.05
C MET A 1 -7.32 -20.28 15.76
N ALA A 2 -6.30 -20.13 14.91
CA ALA A 2 -5.83 -18.80 14.52
C ALA A 2 -6.86 -18.18 13.56
N SER A 3 -7.48 -17.08 13.98
CA SER A 3 -8.35 -16.27 13.12
C SER A 3 -7.51 -15.70 11.99
N VAL A 4 -7.56 -16.34 10.83
CA VAL A 4 -7.00 -15.77 9.59
C VAL A 4 -8.02 -14.75 9.12
N THR A 5 -7.89 -13.51 9.60
CA THR A 5 -8.53 -12.38 8.95
C THR A 5 -7.87 -12.22 7.59
N VAL A 6 -8.39 -12.94 6.60
CA VAL A 6 -8.19 -12.55 5.20
C VAL A 6 -8.95 -11.24 5.08
N GLU A 7 -8.28 -10.13 5.40
CA GLU A 7 -8.76 -8.81 4.99
C GLU A 7 -8.83 -8.86 3.47
N LYS A 8 -10.03 -9.13 2.95
CA LYS A 8 -10.34 -8.95 1.54
C LYS A 8 -9.95 -7.50 1.26
N PRO A 9 -8.92 -7.23 0.43
CA PRO A 9 -8.61 -5.87 0.07
C PRO A 9 -9.90 -5.29 -0.52
N LEU A 10 -10.44 -4.25 0.12
CA LEU A 10 -11.60 -3.56 -0.41
C LEU A 10 -11.26 -3.17 -1.84
N ASP A 11 -11.92 -3.79 -2.82
CA ASP A 11 -11.72 -3.48 -4.24
C ASP A 11 -12.49 -2.19 -4.56
N VAL A 12 -12.11 -1.12 -3.86
CA VAL A 12 -12.69 0.21 -4.00
C VAL A 12 -11.99 0.92 -5.15
N GLY A 13 -12.35 0.45 -6.35
CA GLY A 13 -12.08 1.08 -7.64
C GLY A 13 -10.93 0.44 -8.43
N GLY A 14 -10.96 0.70 -9.73
CA GLY A 14 -10.00 0.17 -10.68
C GLY A 14 -8.54 0.59 -10.42
N PRO A 15 -7.59 0.20 -11.29
CA PRO A 15 -6.15 0.38 -11.06
C PRO A 15 -5.71 1.81 -10.69
N ILE A 16 -6.41 2.83 -11.20
CA ILE A 16 -6.17 4.24 -10.87
C ILE A 16 -6.51 4.56 -9.41
N SER A 17 -7.62 4.04 -8.87
CA SER A 17 -7.98 4.27 -7.47
C SER A 17 -7.03 3.56 -6.52
N ARG A 18 -6.55 2.35 -6.88
CA ARG A 18 -5.55 1.62 -6.08
C ARG A 18 -4.23 2.38 -5.98
N ARG A 19 -3.76 2.96 -7.09
CA ARG A 19 -2.57 3.84 -7.09
C ARG A 19 -2.80 5.09 -6.24
N ALA A 20 -3.94 5.75 -6.39
CA ALA A 20 -4.27 6.95 -5.65
C ALA A 20 -4.35 6.68 -4.13
N ALA A 21 -5.00 5.59 -3.73
CA ALA A 21 -5.10 5.15 -2.35
C ALA A 21 -3.72 4.82 -1.75
N ALA A 22 -2.87 4.10 -2.48
CA ALA A 22 -1.51 3.81 -2.04
C ALA A 22 -0.70 5.11 -1.81
N LEU A 23 -0.80 6.08 -2.71
CA LEU A 23 -0.13 7.37 -2.56
C LEU A 23 -0.69 8.18 -1.38
N ALA A 24 -2.01 8.18 -1.18
CA ALA A 24 -2.65 8.84 -0.04
C ALA A 24 -2.17 8.24 1.29
N ASN A 25 -2.17 6.91 1.40
CA ASN A 25 -1.67 6.20 2.59
C ASN A 25 -0.20 6.51 2.86
N VAL A 26 0.66 6.50 1.82
CA VAL A 26 2.08 6.86 1.96
C VAL A 26 2.24 8.27 2.49
N LYS A 27 1.48 9.24 1.99
CA LYS A 27 1.51 10.63 2.48
C LYS A 27 1.07 10.70 3.93
N TRP A 28 -0.02 10.01 4.28
CA TRP A 28 -0.54 9.96 5.64
C TRP A 28 0.49 9.36 6.63
N PHE A 29 1.10 8.22 6.31
CA PHE A 29 2.12 7.61 7.15
C PHE A 29 3.38 8.48 7.30
N ARG A 30 3.80 9.19 6.25
CA ARG A 30 4.92 10.14 6.36
C ARG A 30 4.57 11.31 7.28
N ALA A 31 3.36 11.86 7.16
CA ALA A 31 2.89 12.91 8.05
C ALA A 31 2.79 12.42 9.51
N LEU A 32 2.31 11.19 9.72
CA LEU A 32 2.26 10.56 11.03
C LEU A 32 3.65 10.39 11.64
N ALA A 33 4.66 9.99 10.86
CA ALA A 33 6.04 9.91 11.33
C ALA A 33 6.59 11.27 11.74
N SER A 34 6.37 12.31 10.93
CA SER A 34 6.76 13.68 11.26
C SER A 34 6.03 14.24 12.46
N ARG A 35 4.76 13.86 12.67
CA ARG A 35 3.97 14.24 13.84
C ARG A 35 4.49 13.55 15.10
N ALA A 36 4.75 12.24 15.03
CA ALA A 36 5.28 11.47 16.15
C ALA A 36 6.59 12.03 16.69
N LEU A 37 7.48 12.49 15.81
CA LEU A 37 8.76 13.11 16.21
C LEU A 37 8.60 14.53 16.78
N ARG A 38 7.55 15.27 16.40
CA ARG A 38 7.31 16.65 16.86
C ARG A 38 6.54 16.72 18.17
N GLU A 39 5.49 15.92 18.29
CA GLU A 39 4.62 15.91 19.48
C GLU A 39 5.23 15.10 20.63
N GLY A 40 6.23 14.25 20.33
CA GLY A 40 6.86 13.40 21.34
C GLY A 40 5.92 12.33 21.87
N GLY A 41 6.07 11.97 23.14
CA GLY A 41 5.34 10.88 23.78
C GLY A 41 6.04 9.51 23.69
N PRO A 42 5.44 8.47 24.25
CA PRO A 42 6.14 7.21 24.55
C PRO A 42 6.67 6.53 23.29
N GLN A 43 7.97 6.24 23.20
CA GLN A 43 8.57 5.54 22.04
C GLN A 43 8.34 6.27 20.70
N ALA A 44 8.37 7.61 20.69
CA ALA A 44 8.14 8.43 19.50
C ALA A 44 8.99 8.01 18.29
N GLU A 45 10.27 7.67 18.51
CA GLU A 45 11.17 7.20 17.46
C GLU A 45 10.71 5.88 16.84
N LEU A 46 10.30 4.90 17.66
CA LEU A 46 9.81 3.61 17.19
C LEU A 46 8.52 3.78 16.39
N ARG A 47 7.58 4.60 16.86
CA ARG A 47 6.35 4.89 16.10
C ARG A 47 6.66 5.56 14.76
N ALA A 48 7.59 6.51 14.73
CA ALA A 48 8.01 7.16 13.50
C ALA A 48 8.70 6.17 12.55
N ALA A 49 9.55 5.28 13.05
CA ALA A 49 10.17 4.21 12.28
C ALA A 49 9.12 3.25 11.70
N ASN A 50 8.16 2.81 12.51
CA ASN A 50 7.05 1.94 12.09
C ASN A 50 6.19 2.59 11.01
N ALA A 51 5.83 3.87 11.17
CA ALA A 51 5.08 4.61 10.15
C ALA A 51 5.86 4.72 8.83
N ARG A 52 7.17 5.00 8.88
CA ARG A 52 8.02 4.99 7.67
C ARG A 52 8.13 3.61 7.04
N ALA A 53 8.22 2.54 7.85
CA ALA A 53 8.24 1.17 7.37
C ALA A 53 6.91 0.81 6.68
N ALA A 54 5.76 1.15 7.27
CA ALA A 54 4.44 0.97 6.65
C ALA A 54 4.35 1.69 5.30
N ALA A 55 4.78 2.94 5.22
CA ALA A 55 4.82 3.68 3.95
C ALA A 55 5.67 2.96 2.87
N ARG A 56 6.83 2.39 3.26
CA ARG A 56 7.67 1.60 2.34
C ARG A 56 6.99 0.31 1.90
N ILE A 57 6.34 -0.41 2.81
CA ILE A 57 5.61 -1.65 2.51
C ILE A 57 4.50 -1.38 1.50
N ILE A 58 3.67 -0.36 1.73
CA ILE A 58 2.56 0.02 0.84
C ILE A 58 3.08 0.38 -0.55
N MET A 59 4.13 1.18 -0.63
CA MET A 59 4.71 1.56 -1.92
C MET A 59 5.27 0.35 -2.68
N ARG A 60 5.94 -0.57 -1.99
CA ARG A 60 6.45 -1.81 -2.58
C ARG A 60 5.32 -2.74 -3.03
N GLN A 61 4.23 -2.80 -2.26
CA GLN A 61 3.05 -3.59 -2.63
C GLN A 61 2.38 -3.02 -3.87
N ALA A 62 2.11 -1.71 -3.90
CA ALA A 62 1.50 -1.05 -5.05
C ALA A 62 2.33 -1.21 -6.34
N LYS A 63 3.67 -1.21 -6.23
CA LYS A 63 4.56 -1.49 -7.36
C LYS A 63 4.39 -2.93 -7.88
N ARG A 64 4.32 -3.91 -6.97
CA ARG A 64 4.09 -5.31 -7.32
C ARG A 64 2.73 -5.50 -7.99
N ASP A 65 1.68 -4.91 -7.40
CA ASP A 65 0.32 -4.99 -7.95
C ASP A 65 0.24 -4.36 -9.36
N ALA A 66 0.96 -3.26 -9.60
CA ALA A 66 1.03 -2.65 -10.93
C ALA A 66 1.70 -3.55 -11.97
N ILE A 67 2.75 -4.29 -11.58
CA ILE A 67 3.44 -5.26 -12.46
C ILE A 67 2.49 -6.41 -12.77
N VAL A 68 1.86 -7.01 -11.76
CA VAL A 68 0.91 -8.11 -11.93
C VAL A 68 -0.23 -7.66 -12.85
N ALA A 69 -0.85 -6.51 -12.59
CA ALA A 69 -1.94 -6.00 -13.41
C ALA A 69 -1.54 -5.77 -14.87
N ARG A 70 -0.28 -5.35 -15.13
CA ARG A 70 0.25 -5.23 -16.50
C ARG A 70 0.40 -6.60 -17.16
N MET A 71 0.96 -7.59 -16.45
CA MET A 71 1.12 -8.95 -16.98
C MET A 71 -0.23 -9.59 -17.29
N THR A 72 -1.21 -9.44 -16.39
CA THR A 72 -2.57 -9.95 -16.60
C THR A 72 -3.23 -9.32 -17.82
N ARG A 73 -3.09 -8.00 -18.03
CA ARG A 73 -3.59 -7.33 -19.24
C ARG A 73 -2.93 -7.87 -20.51
N ALA A 74 -1.60 -7.99 -20.53
CA ALA A 74 -0.88 -8.51 -21.68
C ALA A 74 -1.27 -9.96 -22.00
N ALA A 75 -1.47 -10.80 -20.99
CA ALA A 75 -1.92 -12.18 -21.18
C ALA A 75 -3.34 -12.26 -21.74
N LEU A 76 -4.25 -11.40 -21.27
CA LEU A 76 -5.61 -11.32 -21.78
C LEU A 76 -5.64 -10.84 -23.25
N GLU A 77 -4.85 -9.83 -23.58
CA GLU A 77 -4.70 -9.33 -24.95
C GLU A 77 -4.17 -10.42 -25.90
N ALA A 78 -3.18 -11.20 -25.46
CA ALA A 78 -2.64 -12.31 -26.24
C ALA A 78 -3.66 -13.43 -26.49
N GLN A 79 -4.57 -13.70 -25.54
CA GLN A 79 -5.64 -14.69 -25.71
C GLN A 79 -6.73 -14.23 -26.70
N ILE A 80 -6.99 -12.93 -26.80
CA ILE A 80 -7.99 -12.38 -27.73
C ILE A 80 -7.47 -12.39 -29.18
N GLN A 81 -6.14 -12.37 -29.37
CA GLN A 81 -5.50 -12.39 -30.69
C GLN A 81 -5.19 -13.80 -31.21
N ALA A 82 -5.41 -14.84 -30.41
CA ALA A 82 -5.22 -16.25 -30.76
C ALA A 82 -6.54 -16.89 -31.20
#